data_AF-A0A6A3VRC2-F1
#
_entry.id   AF-A0A6A3VRC2-F1
#
_cell.length_a   1.000
_cell.length_b   1.000
_cell.length_c   1.000
_cell.angle_alpha   90.00
_cell.angle_beta   90.00
_cell.angle_gamma   90.00
#
_symmetry.space_group_name_H-M   'P 1'
#
loop_
_entity.id
_entity.type
_entity.pdbx_description
1 polymer ?
#
loop_
_entity_poly.entity_id
_entity_poly.type
_entity_poly.pdbx_seq_one_letter_code
_entity_poly.pdbx_strand_id
1 'polypeptide(L)'
;MNQHALWNRWLIGYNCWPYNEIKVNIVGWAAREASDLGWSDGSLGKIYIGDLDQDGAPQCPENCYRSVDGSPGGWSESSGCDGKPFDISLWPKQAMAAGLGGLGTSNFIQVDLNDMLEHIDDNELTIVAHEMGHSFGLSDFYEQPKPANFKPCLMDALTSDALRDTDGWMLRRVLDNKKSKYNF
;
A
#
# COMPACT_ATOMS: atom_id res chain seq x y z
N MET A 1 -0.13 6.30 -12.10
CA MET A 1 -0.89 5.85 -10.92
C MET A 1 -0.31 6.46 -9.63
N ASN A 2 -1.02 7.35 -8.94
CA ASN A 2 -0.56 7.96 -7.68
C ASN A 2 -1.61 7.77 -6.57
N GLN A 3 -1.83 6.51 -6.18
CA GLN A 3 -2.86 6.18 -5.19
C GLN A 3 -2.57 6.87 -3.84
N HIS A 4 -1.30 7.02 -3.45
CA HIS A 4 -0.90 7.73 -2.22
C HIS A 4 -1.39 9.19 -2.21
N ALA A 5 -1.44 9.87 -3.37
CA ALA A 5 -1.96 11.23 -3.47
C ALA A 5 -3.47 11.31 -3.22
N LEU A 6 -4.24 10.26 -3.54
CA LEU A 6 -5.68 10.21 -3.26
C LEU A 6 -5.96 10.34 -1.76
N TRP A 7 -5.11 9.73 -0.94
CA TRP A 7 -5.19 9.83 0.53
C TRP A 7 -4.53 11.11 1.04
N ASN A 8 -3.31 11.44 0.57
CA ASN A 8 -2.53 12.57 1.08
C ASN A 8 -3.28 13.90 0.99
N ARG A 9 -4.11 14.09 -0.06
CA ARG A 9 -4.87 15.33 -0.26
C ARG A 9 -5.72 15.73 0.95
N TRP A 10 -6.21 14.76 1.73
CA TRP A 10 -7.02 15.04 2.91
C TRP A 10 -6.21 15.58 4.08
N LEU A 11 -4.90 15.33 4.10
CA LEU A 11 -3.99 15.77 5.16
C LEU A 11 -3.32 17.11 4.86
N ILE A 12 -3.19 17.50 3.58
CA ILE A 12 -2.60 18.79 3.19
C ILE A 12 -3.32 19.94 3.90
N GLY A 13 -2.56 20.75 4.63
CA GLY A 13 -3.08 21.88 5.42
C GLY A 13 -3.81 21.50 6.71
N TYR A 14 -3.92 20.21 7.03
CA TYR A 14 -4.57 19.73 8.25
C TYR A 14 -3.54 19.37 9.33
N ASN A 15 -3.78 19.83 10.56
CA ASN A 15 -3.00 19.47 11.76
C ASN A 15 -1.46 19.49 11.57
N CYS A 16 -0.95 20.52 10.88
CA CYS A 16 0.47 20.70 10.55
C CYS A 16 1.12 19.53 9.79
N TRP A 17 0.35 18.76 9.02
CA TRP A 17 0.90 17.71 8.16
C TRP A 17 2.01 18.28 7.25
N PRO A 18 3.21 17.70 7.25
CA PRO A 18 4.39 18.33 6.65
C PRO A 18 4.51 18.08 5.14
N TYR A 19 3.70 17.17 4.59
CA TYR A 19 3.85 16.70 3.21
C TYR A 19 2.75 17.24 2.29
N ASN A 20 3.12 18.16 1.40
CA ASN A 20 2.26 18.57 0.30
C ASN A 20 2.22 17.52 -0.83
N GLU A 21 3.20 16.64 -0.88
CA GLU A 21 3.32 15.56 -1.85
C GLU A 21 3.99 14.35 -1.18
N ILE A 22 3.47 13.15 -1.44
CA ILE A 22 4.14 11.89 -1.10
C ILE A 22 4.77 11.35 -2.39
N LYS A 23 6.11 11.38 -2.44
CA LYS A 23 6.86 10.87 -3.59
C LYS A 23 7.09 9.37 -3.44
N VAL A 24 6.44 8.60 -4.31
CA VAL A 24 6.63 7.14 -4.38
C VAL A 24 7.72 6.83 -5.40
N ASN A 25 8.71 6.05 -5.00
CA ASN A 25 9.75 5.54 -5.90
C ASN A 25 9.65 4.03 -5.96
N ILE A 26 9.50 3.49 -7.16
CA ILE A 26 9.65 2.04 -7.37
C ILE A 26 11.15 1.76 -7.40
N VAL A 27 11.61 0.93 -6.47
CA VAL A 27 13.04 0.62 -6.31
C VAL A 27 13.41 -0.79 -6.77
N GLY A 28 12.40 -1.66 -6.91
CA GLY A 28 12.59 -3.05 -7.28
C GLY A 28 11.32 -3.65 -7.89
N TRP A 29 11.53 -4.68 -8.71
CA TRP A 29 10.51 -5.56 -9.26
C TRP A 29 10.95 -6.99 -9.04
N ALA A 30 10.02 -7.85 -8.65
CA ALA A 30 10.27 -9.28 -8.54
C ALA A 30 9.46 -10.03 -9.57
N ALA A 31 10.10 -10.99 -10.26
CA ALA A 31 9.45 -11.84 -11.23
C ALA A 31 10.02 -13.27 -11.16
N ARG A 32 9.24 -14.23 -11.67
CA ARG A 32 9.64 -15.63 -11.70
C ARG A 32 10.70 -15.83 -12.77
N GLU A 33 10.44 -15.26 -13.95
CA GLU A 33 11.33 -15.24 -15.11
C GLU A 33 11.32 -13.84 -15.74
N ALA A 34 12.38 -13.46 -16.46
CA ALA A 34 12.47 -12.13 -17.07
C ALA A 34 11.36 -11.88 -18.10
N SER A 35 10.84 -12.92 -18.75
CA SER A 35 9.74 -12.84 -19.72
C SER A 35 8.38 -12.52 -19.10
N ASP A 36 8.23 -12.66 -17.78
CA ASP A 36 7.01 -12.22 -17.08
C ASP A 36 6.86 -10.70 -17.13
N LEU A 37 7.97 -9.98 -17.33
CA LEU A 37 8.01 -8.54 -17.47
C LEU A 37 8.03 -8.15 -18.95
N GLY A 38 7.26 -7.11 -19.30
CA GLY A 38 7.26 -6.53 -20.65
C GLY A 38 8.51 -5.70 -20.98
N TRP A 39 9.49 -5.66 -20.08
CA TRP A 39 10.75 -4.91 -20.19
C TRP A 39 11.86 -5.66 -19.46
N SER A 40 13.11 -5.36 -19.81
CA SER A 40 14.28 -6.03 -19.21
C SER A 40 15.41 -5.08 -18.83
N ASP A 41 15.28 -3.79 -19.15
CA ASP A 41 16.25 -2.80 -18.70
C ASP A 41 15.89 -2.33 -17.28
N GLY A 42 16.89 -1.94 -16.48
CA GLY A 42 16.67 -1.47 -15.10
C GLY A 42 16.01 -0.09 -15.02
N SER A 43 15.32 0.37 -16.07
CA SER A 43 14.75 1.70 -16.19
C SER A 43 13.63 1.98 -15.17
N LEU A 44 12.92 0.93 -14.76
CA LEU A 44 11.82 1.00 -13.79
C LEU A 44 12.22 0.56 -12.37
N GLY A 45 13.51 0.27 -12.14
CA GLY A 45 14.03 -0.26 -10.87
C GLY A 45 14.85 -1.53 -11.10
N LYS A 46 15.47 -2.04 -10.02
CA LYS A 46 16.22 -3.30 -10.09
C LYS A 46 15.26 -4.48 -10.27
N ILE A 47 15.58 -5.40 -11.16
CA ILE A 47 14.78 -6.60 -11.40
C ILE A 47 15.41 -7.77 -10.61
N TYR A 48 14.61 -8.43 -9.79
CA TYR A 48 14.96 -9.62 -9.02
C TYR A 48 14.22 -10.82 -9.65
N ILE A 49 14.99 -11.79 -10.15
CA ILE A 49 14.44 -12.98 -10.82
C ILE A 49 14.70 -14.20 -9.95
N GLY A 50 13.67 -15.01 -9.73
CA GLY A 50 13.79 -16.34 -9.13
C GLY A 50 13.95 -16.36 -7.61
N ASP A 51 13.86 -15.22 -6.93
CA ASP A 51 13.63 -15.19 -5.48
C ASP A 51 12.13 -15.39 -5.24
N LEU A 52 11.77 -16.56 -4.72
CA LEU A 52 10.39 -17.00 -4.55
C LEU A 52 10.11 -17.27 -3.06
N ASP A 53 8.91 -16.92 -2.61
CA ASP A 53 8.43 -17.25 -1.28
C ASP A 53 8.06 -18.76 -1.15
N GLN A 54 7.51 -19.14 0.01
CA GLN A 54 7.13 -20.52 0.31
C GLN A 54 6.00 -21.06 -0.59
N ASP A 55 5.16 -20.18 -1.13
CA ASP A 55 4.09 -20.49 -2.08
C ASP A 55 4.57 -20.36 -3.54
N GLY A 56 5.86 -20.07 -3.71
CA GLY A 56 6.51 -19.86 -4.99
C GLY A 56 6.25 -18.48 -5.60
N ALA A 57 5.61 -17.53 -4.93
CA ALA A 57 5.40 -16.19 -5.50
C ALA A 57 6.71 -15.39 -5.52
N PRO A 58 7.02 -14.66 -6.62
CA PRO A 58 8.26 -13.91 -6.70
C PRO A 58 8.26 -12.74 -5.72
N GLN A 59 9.39 -12.51 -5.06
CA GLN A 59 9.53 -11.49 -4.02
C GLN A 59 10.81 -10.66 -4.17
N CYS A 60 10.76 -9.41 -3.71
CA CYS A 60 11.98 -8.63 -3.54
C CYS A 60 12.75 -9.16 -2.32
N PRO A 61 14.08 -9.09 -2.30
CA PRO A 61 14.88 -9.67 -1.23
C PRO A 61 14.47 -9.16 0.16
N GLU A 62 14.26 -10.07 1.11
CA GLU A 62 13.84 -9.72 2.47
C GLU A 62 14.85 -8.79 3.16
N ASN A 63 16.15 -8.95 2.89
CA ASN A 63 17.20 -8.09 3.42
C ASN A 63 17.20 -6.65 2.84
N CYS A 64 16.38 -6.39 1.82
CA CYS A 64 16.10 -5.05 1.30
C CYS A 64 14.84 -4.42 1.93
N TYR A 65 14.04 -5.20 2.66
CA TYR A 65 12.84 -4.68 3.28
C TYR A 65 13.16 -3.88 4.53
N ARG A 66 12.62 -2.66 4.62
CA ARG A 66 12.63 -1.82 5.81
C ARG A 66 11.32 -1.97 6.55
N SER A 67 11.37 -2.73 7.63
CA SER A 67 10.30 -2.79 8.61
C SER A 67 10.76 -2.13 9.91
N VAL A 68 9.81 -1.70 10.72
CA VAL A 68 10.12 -1.30 12.11
C VAL A 68 10.36 -2.59 12.87
N ASP A 69 11.62 -2.91 13.15
CA ASP A 69 12.00 -4.12 13.88
C ASP A 69 12.46 -3.78 15.31
N GLY A 70 11.84 -4.47 16.28
CA GLY A 70 12.27 -4.42 17.67
C GLY A 70 11.96 -3.14 18.45
N SER A 71 11.92 -3.30 19.77
CA SER A 71 11.81 -2.21 20.74
C SER A 71 13.22 -1.78 21.16
N PRO A 72 13.56 -0.47 21.20
CA PRO A 72 12.69 0.67 20.97
C PRO A 72 12.93 1.29 19.59
N GLY A 73 12.35 0.73 18.53
CA GLY A 73 12.22 1.41 17.23
C GLY A 73 13.46 1.34 16.33
N GLY A 74 14.06 0.16 16.23
CA GLY A 74 15.01 -0.12 15.15
C GLY A 74 14.30 -0.11 13.80
N TRP A 75 15.03 0.31 12.76
CA TRP A 75 14.68 -0.05 11.40
C TRP A 75 15.47 -1.30 11.03
N SER A 76 14.85 -2.21 10.29
CA SER A 76 15.52 -3.44 9.90
C SER A 76 16.82 -3.15 9.17
N GLU A 77 17.85 -3.91 9.55
CA GLU A 77 19.17 -3.85 8.95
C GLU A 77 19.05 -4.16 7.46
N SER A 78 19.19 -3.11 6.64
CA SER A 78 19.12 -3.18 5.17
C SER A 78 20.48 -2.93 4.51
N SER A 79 21.54 -2.91 5.30
CA SER A 79 22.94 -2.73 4.87
C SER A 79 23.43 -3.84 3.92
N GLY A 80 22.80 -5.02 3.96
CA GLY A 80 23.06 -6.13 3.04
C GLY A 80 22.29 -6.08 1.73
N CYS A 81 21.44 -5.07 1.51
CA CYS A 81 20.64 -4.94 0.31
C CYS A 81 21.51 -4.60 -0.92
N ASP A 82 21.50 -5.47 -1.93
CA ASP A 82 22.14 -5.25 -3.23
C ASP A 82 21.34 -4.25 -4.11
N GLY A 83 20.52 -3.38 -3.51
CA GLY A 83 19.62 -2.45 -4.18
C GLY A 83 19.29 -1.25 -3.30
N LYS A 84 18.20 -0.54 -3.60
CA LYS A 84 17.65 0.46 -2.68
C LYS A 84 16.66 -0.24 -1.73
N PRO A 85 16.75 -0.02 -0.41
CA PRO A 85 15.77 -0.56 0.51
C PRO A 85 14.35 -0.04 0.21
N PHE A 86 13.33 -0.83 0.54
CA PHE A 86 11.91 -0.50 0.31
C PHE A 86 11.07 -0.59 1.58
N ASP A 87 10.03 0.24 1.68
CA ASP A 87 9.17 0.35 2.87
C ASP A 87 7.80 -0.32 2.69
N ILE A 88 7.33 -0.42 1.44
CA ILE A 88 6.03 -0.98 1.08
C ILE A 88 6.25 -1.97 -0.06
N SER A 89 5.59 -3.13 0.01
CA SER A 89 5.53 -4.08 -1.09
C SER A 89 4.10 -4.22 -1.62
N LEU A 90 3.95 -4.25 -2.94
CA LEU A 90 2.68 -4.41 -3.64
C LEU A 90 2.74 -5.69 -4.49
N TRP A 91 1.78 -6.58 -4.29
CA TRP A 91 1.78 -7.94 -4.83
C TRP A 91 0.49 -8.18 -5.63
N PRO A 92 0.55 -8.11 -6.95
CA PRO A 92 -0.50 -8.65 -7.81
C PRO A 92 -0.51 -10.18 -7.67
N LYS A 93 -1.60 -10.76 -7.18
CA LYS A 93 -1.73 -12.20 -6.94
C LYS A 93 -2.78 -12.81 -7.85
N GLN A 94 -2.41 -13.90 -8.52
CA GLN A 94 -3.34 -14.72 -9.28
C GLN A 94 -4.13 -15.62 -8.33
N ALA A 95 -5.42 -15.80 -8.61
CA ALA A 95 -6.30 -16.72 -7.87
C ALA A 95 -6.34 -16.41 -6.36
N MET A 96 -6.64 -15.15 -6.03
CA MET A 96 -7.04 -14.77 -4.67
C MET A 96 -8.20 -15.66 -4.18
N ALA A 97 -8.28 -15.87 -2.87
CA ALA A 97 -9.37 -16.67 -2.29
C ALA A 97 -10.73 -16.04 -2.67
N ALA A 98 -11.71 -16.88 -2.97
CA ALA A 98 -13.02 -16.40 -3.43
C ALA A 98 -13.63 -15.40 -2.43
N GLY A 99 -13.97 -14.21 -2.93
CA GLY A 99 -14.52 -13.12 -2.13
C GLY A 99 -13.49 -12.14 -1.55
N LEU A 100 -12.18 -12.37 -1.72
CA LEU A 100 -11.14 -11.41 -1.38
C LEU A 100 -10.67 -10.66 -2.63
N GLY A 101 -10.90 -9.34 -2.65
CA GLY A 101 -10.34 -8.46 -3.69
C GLY A 101 -8.88 -8.10 -3.40
N GLY A 102 -8.53 -7.92 -2.13
CA GLY A 102 -7.19 -7.57 -1.68
C GLY A 102 -6.93 -7.97 -0.23
N LEU A 103 -5.70 -7.75 0.21
CA LEU A 103 -5.22 -7.91 1.57
C LEU A 103 -4.09 -6.91 1.85
N GLY A 104 -4.30 -6.03 2.81
CA GLY A 104 -3.39 -4.93 3.12
C GLY A 104 -3.01 -4.85 4.59
N THR A 105 -1.80 -4.38 4.83
CA THR A 105 -1.29 -4.01 6.15
C THR A 105 -0.59 -2.64 6.07
N SER A 106 0.16 -2.27 7.12
CA SER A 106 0.96 -1.05 7.15
C SER A 106 1.95 -0.89 5.98
N ASN A 107 2.47 -2.01 5.47
CA ASN A 107 3.66 -2.06 4.64
C ASN A 107 3.63 -3.21 3.60
N PHE A 108 2.47 -3.83 3.43
CA PHE A 108 2.21 -4.88 2.45
C PHE A 108 0.82 -4.67 1.86
N ILE A 109 0.71 -4.77 0.54
CA ILE A 109 -0.54 -4.72 -0.20
C ILE A 109 -0.52 -5.89 -1.17
N GLN A 110 -1.56 -6.71 -1.14
CA GLN A 110 -1.80 -7.76 -2.11
C GLN A 110 -3.17 -7.55 -2.74
N VAL A 111 -3.27 -7.67 -4.06
CA VAL A 111 -4.51 -7.43 -4.81
C VAL A 111 -4.67 -8.48 -5.90
N ASP A 112 -5.89 -8.73 -6.34
CA ASP A 112 -6.12 -9.60 -7.49
C ASP A 112 -5.42 -9.05 -8.75
N LEU A 113 -4.65 -9.91 -9.40
CA LEU A 113 -3.87 -9.54 -10.58
C LEU A 113 -4.76 -9.09 -11.75
N ASN A 114 -5.89 -9.75 -11.99
CA ASN A 114 -6.73 -9.44 -13.14
C ASN A 114 -7.44 -8.10 -12.94
N ASP A 115 -7.97 -7.86 -11.74
CA ASP A 115 -8.57 -6.57 -11.37
C ASP A 115 -7.56 -5.43 -11.52
N MET A 116 -6.35 -5.60 -10.95
CA MET A 116 -5.32 -4.57 -11.05
C MET A 116 -4.93 -4.27 -12.51
N LEU A 117 -4.82 -5.30 -13.36
CA LEU A 117 -4.51 -5.11 -14.78
C LEU A 117 -5.66 -4.46 -15.55
N GLU A 118 -6.91 -4.81 -15.24
CA GLU A 118 -8.10 -4.20 -15.85
C GLU A 118 -8.19 -2.71 -15.54
N HIS A 119 -7.80 -2.30 -14.33
CA HIS A 119 -7.90 -0.93 -13.83
C HIS A 119 -6.57 -0.17 -13.81
N ILE A 120 -5.49 -0.68 -14.39
CA ILE A 120 -4.13 -0.11 -14.21
C ILE A 120 -3.99 1.34 -14.69
N ASP A 121 -4.79 1.71 -15.69
CA ASP A 121 -4.82 3.05 -16.28
C ASP A 121 -5.86 3.97 -15.62
N ASP A 122 -6.65 3.47 -14.67
CA ASP A 122 -7.62 4.27 -13.93
C ASP A 122 -6.93 5.23 -12.96
N ASN A 123 -7.58 6.37 -12.72
CA ASN A 123 -7.08 7.36 -11.76
C ASN A 123 -7.06 6.80 -10.33
N GLU A 124 -7.99 5.92 -10.03
CA GLU A 124 -8.18 5.28 -8.74
C GLU A 124 -8.39 3.80 -8.95
N LEU A 125 -7.48 2.99 -8.43
CA LEU A 125 -7.60 1.53 -8.48
C LEU A 125 -8.28 1.13 -7.18
N THR A 126 -9.59 0.92 -7.21
CA THR A 126 -10.46 0.77 -6.04
C THR A 126 -9.88 -0.15 -4.97
N ILE A 127 -9.43 -1.35 -5.36
CA ILE A 127 -8.87 -2.32 -4.42
C ILE A 127 -7.53 -1.83 -3.87
N VAL A 128 -6.61 -1.37 -4.72
CA VAL A 128 -5.31 -0.86 -4.26
C VAL A 128 -5.47 0.36 -3.33
N ALA A 129 -6.41 1.24 -3.66
CA ALA A 129 -6.74 2.40 -2.86
C ALA A 129 -7.30 2.01 -1.48
N HIS A 130 -8.14 0.96 -1.43
CA HIS A 130 -8.67 0.40 -0.19
C HIS A 130 -7.55 -0.19 0.67
N GLU A 131 -6.72 -1.09 0.12
CA GLU A 131 -5.67 -1.76 0.88
C GLU A 131 -4.62 -0.79 1.42
N MET A 132 -4.33 0.28 0.68
CA MET A 132 -3.46 1.34 1.14
C MET A 132 -4.10 2.23 2.24
N GLY A 133 -5.42 2.21 2.40
CA GLY A 133 -6.08 2.75 3.58
C GLY A 133 -5.60 2.07 4.87
N HIS A 134 -5.34 0.75 4.83
CA HIS A 134 -4.70 0.04 5.94
C HIS A 134 -3.26 0.48 6.17
N SER A 135 -2.54 0.91 5.13
CA SER A 135 -1.21 1.54 5.29
C SER A 135 -1.25 2.83 6.10
N PHE A 136 -2.38 3.55 6.06
CA PHE A 136 -2.64 4.70 6.93
C PHE A 136 -3.24 4.32 8.30
N GLY A 137 -3.39 3.04 8.61
CA GLY A 137 -3.91 2.55 9.88
C GLY A 137 -5.42 2.56 10.00
N LEU A 138 -6.15 2.59 8.89
CA LEU A 138 -7.60 2.38 8.87
C LEU A 138 -7.91 0.88 8.90
N SER A 139 -8.97 0.49 9.60
CA SER A 139 -9.49 -0.89 9.59
C SER A 139 -10.57 -1.04 8.52
N ASP A 140 -10.92 -2.29 8.22
CA ASP A 140 -12.13 -2.63 7.48
C ASP A 140 -13.37 -2.13 8.23
N PHE A 141 -13.97 -1.04 7.76
CA PHE A 141 -15.05 -0.37 8.47
C PHE A 141 -16.40 -1.09 8.32
N TYR A 142 -16.51 -2.03 7.38
CA TYR A 142 -17.64 -2.94 7.28
C TYR A 142 -17.70 -3.97 8.42
N GLU A 143 -16.61 -4.16 9.17
CA GLU A 143 -16.55 -4.98 10.38
C GLU A 143 -16.77 -4.19 11.68
N GLN A 144 -16.85 -2.85 11.60
CA GLN A 144 -16.90 -1.99 12.77
C GLN A 144 -18.30 -1.42 13.03
N PRO A 145 -18.64 -1.11 14.30
CA PRO A 145 -19.86 -0.37 14.62
C PRO A 145 -19.86 1.01 13.94
N LYS A 146 -20.92 1.30 13.19
CA LYS A 146 -21.09 2.56 12.45
C LYS A 146 -22.13 3.47 13.11
N PRO A 147 -21.90 4.80 13.16
CA PRO A 147 -22.94 5.74 13.56
C PRO A 147 -24.11 5.72 12.56
N ALA A 148 -25.32 6.06 13.01
CA ALA A 148 -26.55 5.96 12.20
C ALA A 148 -26.53 6.75 10.87
N ASN A 149 -25.65 7.76 10.74
CA ASN A 149 -25.50 8.60 9.55
C ASN A 149 -24.14 8.42 8.85
N PHE A 150 -23.50 7.26 9.03
CA PHE A 150 -22.24 6.97 8.35
C PHE A 150 -22.44 6.98 6.83
N LYS A 151 -21.69 7.83 6.13
CA LYS A 151 -21.80 7.98 4.67
C LYS A 151 -20.92 6.94 3.99
N PRO A 152 -21.31 6.45 2.80
CA PRO A 152 -20.49 5.52 2.02
C PRO A 152 -19.05 5.98 1.88
N CYS A 153 -18.13 5.02 1.94
CA CYS A 153 -16.70 5.27 1.92
C CYS A 153 -15.97 4.03 1.38
N LEU A 154 -14.74 4.21 0.93
CA LEU A 154 -13.97 3.12 0.37
C LEU A 154 -13.66 2.05 1.41
N MET A 155 -13.37 2.44 2.66
CA MET A 155 -13.09 1.48 3.75
C MET A 155 -14.33 0.73 4.26
N ASP A 156 -15.53 1.12 3.87
CA ASP A 156 -16.78 0.36 4.08
C ASP A 156 -17.09 -0.35 2.77
N ALA A 157 -16.38 -1.46 2.53
CA ALA A 157 -16.36 -2.18 1.25
C ALA A 157 -17.76 -2.36 0.65
N LEU A 158 -17.82 -2.26 -0.69
CA LEU A 158 -19.05 -2.32 -1.51
C LEU A 158 -20.02 -1.14 -1.34
N THR A 159 -19.75 -0.16 -0.46
CA THR A 159 -20.57 1.05 -0.36
C THR A 159 -20.10 2.16 -1.30
N SER A 160 -18.82 2.14 -1.70
CA SER A 160 -18.22 3.09 -2.63
C SER A 160 -17.13 2.40 -3.46
N ASP A 161 -17.01 2.83 -4.71
CA ASP A 161 -15.98 2.47 -5.68
C ASP A 161 -14.82 3.48 -5.71
N ALA A 162 -14.87 4.51 -4.86
CA ALA A 162 -13.85 5.55 -4.78
C ALA A 162 -13.74 6.16 -3.37
N LEU A 163 -12.62 6.82 -3.05
CA LEU A 163 -12.42 7.61 -1.84
C LEU A 163 -13.48 8.72 -1.75
N ARG A 164 -14.12 8.81 -0.58
CA ARG A 164 -15.11 9.84 -0.23
C ARG A 164 -14.61 10.69 0.94
N ASP A 165 -15.36 11.75 1.25
CA ASP A 165 -15.08 12.63 2.39
C ASP A 165 -15.00 11.87 3.72
N THR A 166 -15.78 10.78 3.86
CA THR A 166 -15.73 9.90 5.04
C THR A 166 -14.35 9.26 5.22
N ASP A 167 -13.71 8.82 4.13
CA ASP A 167 -12.35 8.24 4.17
C ASP A 167 -11.33 9.29 4.65
N GLY A 168 -11.43 10.51 4.10
CA GLY A 168 -10.62 11.64 4.53
C GLY A 168 -10.83 12.03 5.99
N TRP A 169 -12.08 12.01 6.47
CA TRP A 169 -12.41 12.23 7.86
C TRP A 169 -11.79 11.17 8.78
N MET A 170 -11.91 9.88 8.43
CA MET A 170 -11.30 8.80 9.21
C MET A 170 -9.77 8.92 9.25
N LEU A 171 -9.14 9.22 8.11
CA LEU A 171 -7.70 9.42 8.01
C LEU A 171 -7.21 10.55 8.93
N ARG A 172 -7.92 11.68 8.96
CA ARG A 172 -7.61 12.80 9.87
C ARG A 172 -7.71 12.38 11.34
N ARG A 173 -8.70 11.54 11.68
CA ARG A 173 -8.83 11.01 13.06
C ARG A 173 -7.65 10.12 13.43
N VAL A 174 -7.09 9.35 12.50
CA VAL A 174 -5.84 8.62 12.77
C VAL A 174 -4.71 9.59 13.08
N LEU A 175 -4.50 10.60 12.23
CA LEU A 175 -3.44 11.60 12.45
C LEU A 175 -3.59 12.29 13.80
N ASP A 176 -4.79 12.74 14.17
CA ASP A 176 -5.03 13.41 15.46
C ASP A 176 -4.61 12.55 16.66
N ASN A 177 -4.82 11.23 16.59
CA ASN A 177 -4.49 10.31 17.67
C ASN A 177 -3.03 9.85 17.67
N LYS A 178 -2.36 9.88 16.52
CA LYS A 178 -1.00 9.37 16.37
C LYS A 178 0.06 10.46 16.31
N LYS A 179 -0.32 11.71 15.97
CA LYS A 179 0.61 12.84 15.77
C LYS A 179 1.59 13.04 16.92
N SER A 180 1.15 12.90 18.17
CA SER A 180 2.01 13.07 19.35
C SER A 180 3.18 12.07 19.43
N LYS A 181 3.15 10.99 18.63
CA LYS A 181 4.21 9.99 18.52
C LYS A 181 5.27 10.35 17.47
N TYR A 182 5.03 11.38 16.66
CA TYR A 182 5.93 11.81 15.60
C TYR A 182 6.45 13.20 15.90
N ASN A 183 7.70 13.45 15.52
CA ASN A 183 8.30 14.77 15.57
C ASN A 183 8.59 15.20 14.13
N PHE A 184 7.66 15.95 13.56
CA PHE A 184 7.77 16.54 12.23
C PHE A 184 7.47 18.03 12.30
#